data_AF-A0A830GWK2-F1
#
_entry.id   AF-A0A830GWK2-F1
#
_cell.length_a   1.000
_cell.length_b   1.000
_cell.length_c   1.000
_cell.angle_alpha   90.00
_cell.angle_beta   90.00
_cell.angle_gamma   90.00
#
_symmetry.space_group_name_H-M   'P 1'
#
loop_
_entity.id
_entity.type
_entity.pdbx_description
1 polymer ?
#
loop_
_entity_poly.entity_id
_entity_poly.type
_entity_poly.pdbx_seq_one_letter_code
_entity_poly.pdbx_strand_id
1 'polypeptide(L)' 'MQAMSTKLDEIIIDLLRRELGNDADLVIALYDAYKARGPRGVKDKLNDLLSKYGIEV' A
#
# COMPACT_ATOMS: atom_id res chain seq x y z
N MET A 1 2.04 13.73 18.33
CA MET A 1 1.41 12.49 17.82
C MET A 1 2.03 11.96 16.52
N GLN A 2 3.01 12.63 15.89
CA GLN A 2 3.58 12.18 14.60
C GLN A 2 4.64 11.06 14.68
N ALA A 3 5.37 10.90 15.79
CA ALA A 3 6.44 9.90 15.90
C ALA A 3 5.95 8.45 16.09
N MET A 4 4.70 8.26 16.52
CA MET A 4 4.16 6.94 16.86
C MET A 4 3.55 6.22 15.65
N SER A 5 3.08 6.95 14.62
CA SER A 5 2.58 6.32 13.40
C SER A 5 3.73 5.68 12.62
N THR A 6 4.87 6.36 12.52
CA THR A 6 6.03 5.91 11.74
C THR A 6 6.59 4.57 12.23
N LYS A 7 6.65 4.35 13.55
CA LYS A 7 7.15 3.09 14.12
C LYS A 7 6.20 1.90 13.90
N LEU A 8 4.89 2.14 13.99
CA LEU A 8 3.90 1.11 13.66
C LEU A 8 3.95 0.77 12.16
N ASP A 9 4.14 1.78 11.32
CA ASP A 9 4.27 1.61 9.88
C ASP A 9 5.48 0.76 9.49
N GLU A 10 6.63 1.01 10.12
CA GLU A 10 7.83 0.19 9.94
C GLU A 10 7.56 -1.29 10.29
N ILE A 11 6.90 -1.55 11.43
CA ILE A 11 6.54 -2.92 11.85
C ILE A 11 5.60 -3.59 10.83
N ILE A 12 4.61 -2.85 10.32
CA ILE A 12 3.66 -3.37 9.32
C ILE A 12 4.39 -3.66 8.01
N ILE A 13 5.25 -2.74 7.53
CA ILE A 13 6.03 -2.94 6.30
C ILE A 13 6.97 -4.14 6.43
N ASP A 14 7.66 -4.27 7.56
CA ASP A 14 8.56 -5.40 7.81
C ASP A 14 7.80 -6.73 7.86
N LEU A 15 6.62 -6.76 8.48
CA LEU A 15 5.73 -7.92 8.47
C LEU A 15 5.29 -8.26 7.04
N LEU A 16 4.85 -7.28 6.26
CA LEU A 16 4.42 -7.48 4.87
C LEU A 16 5.56 -8.03 4.01
N ARG A 17 6.78 -7.51 4.14
CA ARG A 17 7.97 -8.02 3.44
C ARG A 17 8.30 -9.45 3.82
N ARG A 18 8.22 -9.78 5.11
CA ARG A 18 8.53 -11.11 5.62
C ARG A 18 7.54 -12.17 5.13
N GLU A 19 6.24 -11.85 5.15
CA GLU A 19 5.18 -12.82 4.84
C GLU A 19 4.90 -12.96 3.34
N LEU A 20 5.05 -11.87 2.58
CA LEU A 20 4.67 -11.83 1.16
C LEU A 20 5.87 -11.88 0.20
N GLY A 21 7.09 -11.68 0.70
CA GLY A 21 8.31 -11.74 -0.12
C GLY A 21 8.23 -10.80 -1.34
N ASN A 22 8.30 -11.36 -2.54
CA ASN A 22 8.26 -10.61 -3.79
C ASN A 22 6.93 -9.89 -4.05
N ASP A 23 5.83 -10.35 -3.44
CA ASP A 23 4.51 -9.73 -3.61
C ASP A 23 4.27 -8.56 -2.63
N ALA A 24 5.20 -8.35 -1.68
CA ALA A 24 5.06 -7.33 -0.64
C ALA A 24 4.98 -5.91 -1.20
N ASP A 25 5.69 -5.61 -2.29
CA ASP A 25 5.76 -4.27 -2.85
C ASP A 25 4.39 -3.72 -3.26
N LEU A 26 3.54 -4.58 -3.82
CA LEU A 26 2.17 -4.21 -4.17
C LEU A 26 1.36 -3.90 -2.91
N VAL A 27 1.43 -4.77 -1.90
CA VAL A 27 0.64 -4.63 -0.67
C VAL A 27 1.09 -3.42 0.14
N ILE A 28 2.39 -3.14 0.20
CA ILE A 28 2.94 -1.94 0.82
C ILE A 28 2.43 -0.68 0.10
N ALA A 29 2.45 -0.69 -1.24
CA ALA A 29 1.96 0.44 -2.02
C ALA A 29 0.45 0.71 -1.81
N LEU A 30 -0.35 -0.34 -1.63
CA LEU A 30 -1.78 -0.23 -1.31
C LEU A 30 -2.01 0.23 0.13
N TYR A 31 -1.19 -0.24 1.08
CA TYR A 31 -1.22 0.20 2.47
C TYR A 31 -0.91 1.70 2.61
N ASP A 32 0.13 2.18 1.94
CA ASP A 32 0.49 3.60 1.93
C ASP A 32 -0.61 4.46 1.29
N ALA A 33 -1.19 3.98 0.19
CA ALA A 33 -2.31 4.65 -0.46
C ALA A 33 -3.54 4.72 0.46
N TYR A 34 -3.83 3.64 1.19
CA TYR A 34 -4.90 3.61 2.20
C TYR A 34 -4.65 4.61 3.32
N LYS A 35 -3.42 4.72 3.83
CA LYS A 35 -3.11 5.72 4.86
C LYS A 35 -3.27 7.15 4.38
N ALA A 36 -2.92 7.41 3.13
CA ALA A 36 -2.97 8.75 2.56
C ALA A 36 -4.40 9.25 2.33
N ARG A 37 -5.29 8.39 1.78
CA ARG A 37 -6.64 8.81 1.35
C ARG A 37 -7.74 7.78 1.65
N GLY A 38 -7.51 6.85 2.56
CA GLY A 38 -8.44 5.76 2.86
C GLY A 38 -8.71 4.86 1.65
N PRO A 39 -9.91 4.27 1.56
CA PRO A 39 -10.31 3.41 0.44
C PRO A 39 -10.16 4.05 -0.94
N ARG A 40 -10.30 5.38 -1.03
CA ARG A 40 -10.12 6.11 -2.29
C ARG A 40 -8.68 6.06 -2.79
N GLY A 41 -7.71 6.16 -1.89
CA GLY A 41 -6.29 6.02 -2.25
C GLY A 41 -5.98 4.63 -2.80
N VAL A 42 -6.56 3.59 -2.20
CA VAL A 42 -6.44 2.22 -2.71
C VAL A 42 -7.01 2.11 -4.12
N LYS A 43 -8.21 2.64 -4.38
CA LYS A 43 -8.84 2.63 -5.71
C LYS A 43 -8.00 3.40 -6.73
N ASP A 44 -7.53 4.61 -6.40
CA ASP A 44 -6.66 5.41 -7.28
C ASP A 44 -5.39 4.61 -7.63
N LYS A 45 -4.76 3.98 -6.62
CA LYS A 45 -3.54 3.19 -6.83
C LYS A 45 -3.77 1.93 -7.67
N LEU A 46 -4.91 1.26 -7.49
CA LEU A 46 -5.28 0.12 -8.34
C LEU A 46 -5.52 0.55 -9.78
N ASN A 47 -6.20 1.68 -10.01
CA ASN A 47 -6.39 2.23 -11.35
C ASN A 47 -5.07 2.58 -12.03
N ASP A 48 -4.12 3.20 -11.31
CA ASP A 48 -2.78 3.48 -11.85
C ASP A 48 -2.03 2.20 -12.26
N LEU A 49 -2.19 1.11 -11.51
CA LEU A 49 -1.54 -0.17 -11.82
C LEU A 49 -2.21 -0.88 -12.99
N LEU A 50 -3.54 -0.91 -13.00
CA LEU A 50 -4.35 -1.66 -13.96
C LEU A 50 -4.50 -0.94 -15.30
N SER A 51 -4.38 0.39 -15.33
CA SER A 51 -4.37 1.18 -16.57
C SER A 51 -3.25 0.76 -17.54
N LYS A 52 -2.12 0.28 -17.01
CA LYS A 52 -1.02 -0.29 -17.81
C LYS A 52 -1.43 -1.50 -18.64
N TYR A 53 -2.50 -2.16 -18.23
CA TYR A 53 -3.09 -3.33 -18.88
C TYR A 53 -4.42 -3.00 -19.57
N GLY A 54 -4.83 -1.73 -19.61
CA GLY A 54 -6.10 -1.28 -20.19
C GLY A 54 -7.33 -1.62 -19.34
N ILE A 55 -7.16 -1.80 -18.02
CA ILE A 55 -8.24 -2.16 -17.08
C ILE A 55 -8.53 -0.97 -16.15
N GLU A 56 -9.81 -0.62 -15.99
CA GLU A 56 -10.31 0.40 -15.05
C GLU A 56 -11.20 -0.24 -13.97
N VAL A 57 -11.05 0.20 -12.71
CA VAL A 57 -11.73 -0.31 -11.50
C VAL A 57 -12.46 0.80 -10.73
#